data_AF-A0A6J5FKK1-F1
#
_entry.id   AF-A0A6J5FKK1-F1
#
_cell.length_a   1.000
_cell.length_b   1.000
_cell.length_c   1.000
_cell.angle_alpha   90.00
_cell.angle_beta   90.00
_cell.angle_gamma   90.00
#
_symmetry.space_group_name_H-M   'P 1'
#
loop_
_entity.id
_entity.type
_entity.pdbx_description
1 polymer ?
#
loop_
_entity_poly.entity_id
_entity_poly.type
_entity_poly.pdbx_seq_one_letter_code
_entity_poly.pdbx_strand_id
1 'polypeptide(L)'
;MYRFEDYDLIIDARSEREYAVDHIPGAINLPVVSNDEYAEVGTLHRTDKMRAYLIGVSYSLKNISRHLDTVIAGRPRHGRVLVYCFRGGKRSRLWFDALDTIGYKVDRLPGGWKGYRRWVNEQLTKLPREFSYVVLSGSTGCGKTRLLDQLEAVGAQVLNLEALASHRGSVIGAIPGTPQPTQKYFDSLLQQKLSTFSPSRPVWVEAESKKIGNVQLPEALLETMHMKGKPVCVNAPMAQRVILWREDYHHFEQDPDAFVSKLASLRSLIGGKEFEVWQEMARTRQIPELFERVMVAHYDPAYARSTRRSYPALADAPVVDLQELSPNSLRAVALALIQRFG
;
A
#
# COMPACT_ATOMS: atom_id res chain seq x y z
N MET A 1 16.52 0.62 -15.66
CA MET A 1 15.51 0.84 -14.60
C MET A 1 15.08 2.29 -14.68
N TYR A 2 13.79 2.61 -14.52
CA TYR A 2 13.39 4.02 -14.44
C TYR A 2 13.95 4.62 -13.14
N ARG A 3 14.59 5.79 -13.23
CA ARG A 3 15.04 6.59 -12.08
C ARG A 3 14.11 7.78 -11.97
N PHE A 4 13.03 7.62 -11.23
CA PHE A 4 12.00 8.66 -11.10
C PHE A 4 12.45 9.76 -10.13
N GLU A 5 13.33 9.41 -9.20
CA GLU A 5 14.00 10.29 -8.25
C GLU A 5 14.91 11.34 -8.91
N ASP A 6 15.31 11.14 -10.17
CA ASP A 6 16.10 12.10 -10.95
C ASP A 6 15.27 13.30 -11.46
N TYR A 7 13.94 13.29 -11.27
CA TYR A 7 13.02 14.32 -11.76
C TYR A 7 12.46 15.16 -10.61
N ASP A 8 12.54 16.48 -10.77
CA ASP A 8 11.94 17.45 -9.84
C ASP A 8 10.41 17.48 -9.94
N LEU A 9 9.87 17.01 -11.08
CA LEU A 9 8.44 16.95 -11.33
C LEU A 9 8.09 15.81 -12.28
N ILE A 10 7.06 15.04 -11.92
CA ILE A 10 6.48 14.03 -12.80
C ILE A 10 5.02 14.43 -13.07
N ILE A 11 4.67 14.65 -14.33
CA ILE A 11 3.34 15.07 -14.78
C ILE A 11 2.62 13.90 -15.44
N ASP A 12 1.48 13.52 -14.85
CA ASP A 12 0.50 12.66 -15.51
C ASP A 12 -0.51 13.52 -16.28
N ALA A 13 -0.41 13.48 -17.61
CA ALA A 13 -1.27 14.21 -18.54
C ALA A 13 -2.62 13.51 -18.81
N ARG A 14 -2.91 12.39 -18.15
CA ARG A 14 -4.19 11.66 -18.28
C ARG A 14 -5.30 12.36 -17.51
N SER A 15 -6.55 11.93 -17.73
CA SER A 15 -7.68 12.47 -16.97
C SER A 15 -7.60 12.09 -15.49
N GLU A 16 -8.36 12.80 -14.65
CA GLU A 16 -8.38 12.60 -13.20
C GLU A 16 -8.80 11.16 -12.83
N ARG A 17 -9.77 10.61 -13.58
CA ARG A 17 -10.21 9.22 -13.40
C ARG A 17 -9.12 8.21 -13.74
N GLU A 18 -8.36 8.44 -14.80
CA GLU A 18 -7.25 7.56 -15.18
C GLU A 18 -6.14 7.60 -14.11
N TYR A 19 -5.86 8.77 -13.55
CA TYR A 19 -4.86 8.99 -12.49
C TYR A 19 -5.27 8.36 -11.15
N ALA A 20 -6.54 8.51 -10.74
CA ALA A 20 -7.06 7.97 -9.49
C ALA A 20 -7.00 6.44 -9.41
N VAL A 21 -7.00 5.74 -10.55
CA VAL A 21 -6.86 4.27 -10.58
C VAL A 21 -5.44 3.85 -10.23
N ASP A 22 -4.43 4.47 -10.85
CA ASP A 22 -3.01 4.20 -10.64
C ASP A 22 -2.20 5.27 -11.37
N HIS A 23 -1.06 5.64 -10.81
CA HIS A 23 -0.11 6.59 -11.39
C HIS A 23 1.30 6.24 -10.91
N ILE A 24 2.31 6.85 -11.53
CA ILE A 24 3.69 6.74 -11.03
C ILE A 24 3.72 7.43 -9.65
N PRO A 25 4.16 6.75 -8.57
CA PRO A 25 4.20 7.37 -7.25
C PRO A 25 5.00 8.68 -7.26
N GLY A 26 4.46 9.72 -6.63
CA GLY A 26 5.04 11.07 -6.64
C GLY A 26 4.68 11.93 -7.86
N ALA A 27 4.02 11.37 -8.89
CA ALA A 27 3.48 12.18 -9.98
C ALA A 27 2.34 13.08 -9.49
N ILE A 28 2.17 14.22 -10.17
CA ILE A 28 0.98 15.07 -10.03
C ILE A 28 0.13 14.96 -11.30
N ASN A 29 -1.18 15.07 -11.14
CA ASN A 29 -2.09 15.05 -12.29
C ASN A 29 -2.30 16.46 -12.83
N LEU A 30 -1.84 16.70 -14.07
CA LEU A 30 -2.14 17.91 -14.84
C LEU A 30 -2.78 17.49 -16.16
N PRO A 31 -4.08 17.14 -16.14
CA PRO A 31 -4.77 16.62 -17.30
C PRO A 31 -4.74 17.62 -18.45
N VAL A 32 -4.46 17.15 -19.67
CA VAL A 32 -4.70 17.96 -20.87
C VAL A 32 -6.18 17.97 -21.26
N VAL A 33 -6.94 16.96 -20.81
CA VAL A 33 -8.40 16.93 -20.93
C VAL A 33 -8.96 16.41 -19.61
N SER A 34 -9.96 17.10 -19.07
CA SER A 34 -10.72 16.66 -17.90
C SER A 34 -11.50 15.38 -18.21
N ASN A 35 -12.07 14.75 -17.19
CA ASN A 35 -12.93 13.57 -17.39
C ASN A 35 -14.07 13.81 -18.39
N ASP A 36 -14.74 14.96 -18.31
CA ASP A 36 -15.87 15.30 -19.18
C ASP A 36 -15.41 15.60 -20.61
N GLU A 37 -14.34 16.38 -20.74
CA GLU A 37 -13.71 16.67 -22.04
C GLU A 37 -13.19 15.38 -22.69
N TYR A 38 -12.63 14.45 -21.91
CA TYR A 38 -12.17 13.16 -22.40
C TYR A 38 -13.34 12.31 -22.92
N ALA A 39 -14.49 12.33 -22.24
CA ALA A 39 -15.69 11.63 -22.68
C ALA A 39 -16.26 12.21 -23.98
N GLU A 40 -16.29 13.54 -24.11
CA GLU A 40 -16.74 14.24 -25.31
C GLU A 40 -15.82 13.92 -26.51
N VAL A 41 -14.51 14.09 -26.33
CA VAL A 41 -13.50 13.77 -27.36
C VAL A 41 -13.62 12.30 -27.77
N GLY A 42 -13.78 11.39 -26.81
CA GLY A 42 -13.94 9.97 -27.07
C GLY A 42 -15.21 9.63 -27.85
N THR A 43 -16.30 10.34 -27.59
CA THR A 43 -17.58 10.19 -28.31
C THR A 43 -17.45 10.67 -29.75
N LEU A 44 -16.95 11.90 -29.95
CA LEU A 44 -16.74 12.46 -31.28
C LEU A 44 -15.73 11.65 -32.09
N HIS A 45 -14.69 11.09 -31.47
CA HIS A 45 -13.69 10.31 -32.20
C HIS A 45 -14.29 9.08 -32.91
N ARG A 46 -15.46 8.60 -32.48
CA ARG A 46 -16.19 7.50 -33.13
C ARG A 46 -16.98 7.96 -34.35
N THR A 47 -17.48 9.19 -34.35
CA THR A 47 -18.41 9.71 -35.37
C THR A 47 -17.76 10.72 -36.33
N ASP A 48 -16.93 11.62 -35.81
CA ASP A 48 -16.18 12.64 -36.54
C ASP A 48 -14.77 12.82 -35.93
N LYS A 49 -13.80 12.14 -36.54
CA LYS A 49 -12.40 12.16 -36.08
C LYS A 49 -11.78 13.55 -36.17
N MET A 50 -12.10 14.33 -37.20
CA MET A 50 -11.48 15.63 -37.39
C MET A 50 -11.94 16.58 -36.29
N ARG A 51 -13.26 16.64 -36.06
CA ARG A 51 -13.81 17.45 -34.98
C ARG A 51 -13.29 17.03 -33.60
N ALA A 52 -13.16 15.73 -33.35
CA ALA A 52 -12.56 15.22 -32.12
C ALA A 52 -11.12 15.71 -31.90
N TYR A 53 -10.31 15.78 -32.97
CA TYR A 53 -8.97 16.33 -32.89
C TYR A 53 -8.97 17.84 -32.62
N LEU A 54 -9.83 18.62 -33.28
CA LEU A 54 -9.94 20.05 -33.05
C LEU A 54 -10.30 20.36 -31.59
N ILE A 55 -11.37 19.75 -31.07
CA ILE A 55 -11.82 20.03 -29.70
C ILE A 55 -10.79 19.52 -28.68
N GLY A 56 -10.18 18.36 -28.91
CA GLY A 56 -9.18 17.80 -28.02
C GLY A 56 -7.92 18.67 -27.91
N VAL A 57 -7.44 19.23 -29.03
CA VAL A 57 -6.32 20.18 -29.01
C VAL A 57 -6.73 21.49 -28.32
N SER A 58 -7.92 22.01 -28.62
CA SER A 58 -8.44 23.24 -27.99
C SER A 58 -8.51 23.12 -26.46
N TYR A 59 -9.10 22.03 -25.94
CA TYR A 59 -9.14 21.74 -24.51
C TYR A 59 -7.73 21.58 -23.93
N SER A 60 -6.85 20.85 -24.62
CA SER A 60 -5.47 20.68 -24.18
C SER A 60 -4.73 21.99 -23.99
N LEU A 61 -4.83 22.91 -24.95
CA LEU A 61 -4.16 24.21 -24.86
C LEU A 61 -4.72 25.07 -23.72
N LYS A 62 -6.04 25.09 -23.54
CA LYS A 62 -6.70 25.82 -22.43
C LYS A 62 -6.27 25.28 -21.07
N ASN A 63 -6.28 23.95 -20.91
CA ASN A 63 -5.89 23.30 -19.66
C ASN A 63 -4.40 23.47 -19.36
N ILE A 64 -3.54 23.33 -20.35
CA ILE A 64 -2.10 23.61 -20.19
C ILE A 64 -1.90 25.06 -19.77
N SER A 65 -2.54 26.04 -20.42
CA SER A 65 -2.45 27.46 -20.02
C SER A 65 -2.83 27.65 -18.55
N ARG A 66 -3.97 27.10 -18.11
CA ARG A 66 -4.41 27.17 -16.72
C ARG A 66 -3.39 26.55 -15.75
N HIS A 67 -2.82 25.40 -16.10
CA HIS A 67 -1.82 24.73 -15.27
C HIS A 67 -0.47 25.44 -15.26
N LEU A 68 -0.10 26.11 -16.35
CA LEU A 68 1.07 26.97 -16.42
C LEU A 68 0.96 28.13 -15.42
N ASP A 69 -0.18 28.82 -15.43
CA ASP A 69 -0.43 29.97 -14.54
C ASP A 69 -0.53 29.60 -13.07
N THR A 70 -0.93 28.36 -12.76
CA THR A 70 -1.20 27.92 -11.39
C THR A 70 -0.08 27.07 -10.81
N VAL A 71 0.21 25.91 -11.41
CA VAL A 71 1.08 24.88 -10.83
C VAL A 71 2.54 25.05 -11.25
N ILE A 72 2.77 25.54 -12.48
CA ILE A 72 4.13 25.63 -13.04
C ILE A 72 4.76 27.00 -12.72
N ALA A 73 3.99 28.08 -12.66
CA ALA A 73 4.50 29.45 -12.43
C ALA A 73 5.43 29.58 -11.20
N GLY A 74 5.18 28.81 -10.14
CA GLY A 74 6.00 28.80 -8.93
C GLY A 74 7.22 27.89 -8.96
N ARG A 75 7.52 27.20 -10.07
CA ARG A 75 8.56 26.15 -10.12
C ARG A 75 9.89 26.64 -10.70
N PRO A 76 11.04 26.14 -10.21
CA PRO A 76 12.35 26.54 -10.73
C PRO A 76 12.50 26.25 -12.22
N ARG A 77 12.98 27.24 -12.99
CA ARG A 77 13.09 27.17 -14.46
C ARG A 77 14.02 26.05 -14.99
N HIS A 78 14.94 25.55 -14.18
CA HIS A 78 15.91 24.53 -14.59
C HIS A 78 15.60 23.12 -14.05
N GLY A 79 14.39 22.91 -13.52
CA GLY A 79 13.95 21.60 -13.06
C GLY A 79 13.86 20.60 -14.22
N ARG A 80 14.19 19.34 -13.92
CA ARG A 80 13.98 18.21 -14.82
C ARG A 80 12.57 17.67 -14.65
N VAL A 81 11.81 17.64 -15.73
CA VAL A 81 10.39 17.25 -15.72
C VAL A 81 10.18 15.99 -16.54
N LEU A 82 9.51 14.99 -15.98
CA LEU A 82 9.02 13.83 -16.72
C LEU A 82 7.54 14.02 -17.03
N VAL A 83 7.15 13.89 -18.29
CA VAL A 83 5.74 13.93 -18.71
C VAL A 83 5.33 12.58 -19.28
N TYR A 84 4.15 12.09 -18.88
CA TYR A 84 3.57 10.91 -19.50
C TYR A 84 2.07 11.05 -19.71
N CYS A 85 1.56 10.25 -20.64
CA CYS A 85 0.13 10.02 -20.81
C CYS A 85 -0.12 8.51 -20.93
N PHE A 86 -1.31 8.09 -21.36
CA PHE A 86 -1.65 6.66 -21.43
C PHE A 86 -0.67 5.79 -22.25
N ARG A 87 -0.18 6.30 -23.39
CA ARG A 87 0.74 5.56 -24.31
C ARG A 87 1.97 6.36 -24.76
N GLY A 88 2.26 7.51 -24.13
CA GLY A 88 3.36 8.39 -24.56
C GLY A 88 3.09 9.10 -25.89
N GLY A 89 1.82 9.31 -26.22
CA GLY A 89 1.37 9.89 -27.49
C GLY A 89 1.17 11.41 -27.44
N LYS A 90 0.13 11.88 -28.17
CA LYS A 90 -0.17 13.30 -28.39
C LYS A 90 -0.36 14.11 -27.09
N ARG A 91 -1.06 13.55 -26.10
CA ARG A 91 -1.33 14.24 -24.82
C ARG A 91 -0.05 14.65 -24.08
N SER A 92 0.88 13.71 -23.89
CA SER A 92 2.20 14.02 -23.30
C SER A 92 3.09 14.88 -24.20
N ARG A 93 2.87 14.84 -25.53
CA ARG A 93 3.61 15.68 -26.48
C ARG A 93 3.28 17.16 -26.32
N LEU A 94 1.99 17.50 -26.12
CA LEU A 94 1.57 18.89 -25.92
C LEU A 94 2.19 19.51 -24.66
N TRP A 95 2.20 18.77 -23.54
CA TRP A 95 2.90 19.19 -22.33
C TRP A 95 4.40 19.33 -22.53
N PHE A 96 5.03 18.37 -23.23
CA PHE A 96 6.44 18.43 -23.56
C PHE A 96 6.77 19.70 -24.36
N ASP A 97 6.04 19.96 -25.46
CA ASP A 97 6.30 21.13 -26.31
C ASP A 97 6.15 22.44 -25.53
N ALA A 98 5.14 22.56 -24.66
CA ALA A 98 4.93 23.74 -23.85
C ALA A 98 6.07 23.98 -22.85
N LEU A 99 6.50 22.94 -22.11
CA LEU A 99 7.55 23.07 -21.10
C LEU A 99 8.94 23.25 -21.72
N ASP A 100 9.21 22.56 -22.83
CA ASP A 100 10.46 22.70 -23.60
C ASP A 100 10.58 24.13 -24.17
N THR A 101 9.48 24.68 -24.70
CA THR A 101 9.43 26.09 -25.17
C THR A 101 9.74 27.10 -24.06
N ILE A 102 9.34 26.80 -22.81
CA ILE A 102 9.64 27.65 -21.65
C ILE A 102 11.11 27.52 -21.19
N GLY A 103 11.77 26.41 -21.55
CA GLY A 103 13.18 26.13 -21.21
C GLY A 103 13.40 25.10 -20.10
N TYR A 104 12.38 24.31 -19.72
CA TYR A 104 12.57 23.19 -18.81
C TYR A 104 13.35 22.04 -19.49
N LYS A 105 14.05 21.22 -18.70
CA LYS A 105 14.59 19.94 -19.20
C LYS A 105 13.50 18.88 -19.13
N VAL A 106 12.87 18.57 -20.25
CA VAL A 106 11.69 17.69 -20.27
C VAL A 106 12.01 16.35 -20.90
N ASP A 107 11.67 15.27 -20.20
CA ASP A 107 11.65 13.91 -20.74
C ASP A 107 10.20 13.45 -20.92
N ARG A 108 9.96 12.59 -21.92
CA ARG A 108 8.69 11.87 -22.06
C ARG A 108 8.87 10.41 -21.75
N LEU A 109 7.95 9.84 -20.97
CA LEU A 109 8.00 8.41 -20.65
C LEU A 109 7.68 7.55 -21.89
N PRO A 110 8.64 6.74 -22.38
CA PRO A 110 8.40 5.87 -23.53
C PRO A 110 7.29 4.86 -23.25
N GLY A 111 6.33 4.74 -24.17
CA GLY A 111 5.16 3.87 -23.99
C GLY A 111 4.14 4.36 -22.95
N GLY A 112 4.39 5.51 -22.30
CA GLY A 112 3.53 6.13 -21.30
C GLY A 112 3.19 5.22 -20.12
N TRP A 113 2.05 5.48 -19.48
CA TRP A 113 1.56 4.69 -18.36
C TRP A 113 1.42 3.19 -18.71
N LYS A 114 1.02 2.85 -19.94
CA LYS A 114 0.94 1.43 -20.36
C LYS A 114 2.30 0.74 -20.36
N GLY A 115 3.35 1.44 -20.80
CA GLY A 115 4.74 0.97 -20.74
C GLY A 115 5.20 0.80 -19.29
N TYR A 116 4.96 1.80 -18.45
CA TYR A 116 5.21 1.73 -17.01
C TYR A 116 4.52 0.55 -16.35
N ARG A 117 3.22 0.33 -16.63
CA ARG A 117 2.49 -0.82 -16.06
C ARG A 117 3.08 -2.16 -16.42
N ARG A 118 3.46 -2.33 -17.68
CA ARG A 118 4.11 -3.55 -18.13
C ARG A 118 5.41 -3.76 -17.35
N TRP A 119 6.22 -2.71 -17.24
CA TRP A 119 7.45 -2.74 -16.49
C TRP A 119 7.21 -3.08 -15.00
N VAL A 120 6.27 -2.44 -14.31
CA VAL A 120 5.93 -2.76 -12.90
C VAL A 120 5.58 -4.24 -12.75
N ASN A 121 4.68 -4.74 -13.60
CA ASN A 121 4.26 -6.14 -13.54
C ASN A 121 5.44 -7.09 -13.77
N GLU A 122 6.32 -6.80 -14.74
CA GLU A 122 7.53 -7.58 -15.00
C GLU A 122 8.50 -7.54 -13.81
N GLN A 123 8.72 -6.37 -13.20
CA GLN A 123 9.58 -6.22 -12.02
C GLN A 123 9.06 -7.04 -10.84
N LEU A 124 7.76 -7.01 -10.57
CA LEU A 124 7.17 -7.76 -9.44
C LEU A 124 7.24 -9.29 -9.60
N THR A 125 7.58 -9.82 -10.78
CA THR A 125 7.90 -11.25 -10.96
C THR A 125 9.35 -11.61 -10.61
N LYS A 126 10.25 -10.63 -10.51
CA LYS A 126 11.70 -10.82 -10.38
C LYS A 126 12.23 -10.23 -9.09
N LEU A 127 12.01 -8.94 -8.89
CA LEU A 127 12.61 -8.13 -7.83
C LEU A 127 12.40 -8.70 -6.42
N PRO A 128 11.21 -9.21 -6.03
CA PRO A 128 11.04 -9.84 -4.72
C PRO A 128 12.00 -11.02 -4.47
N ARG A 129 12.39 -11.76 -5.51
CA ARG A 129 13.25 -12.94 -5.40
C ARG A 129 14.73 -12.61 -5.15
N GLU A 130 15.10 -11.34 -5.29
CA GLU A 130 16.48 -10.86 -5.09
C GLU A 130 16.80 -10.59 -3.63
N PHE A 131 15.78 -10.49 -2.76
CA PHE A 131 15.95 -10.18 -1.35
C PHE A 131 15.89 -11.42 -0.46
N SER A 132 16.55 -11.32 0.70
CA SER A 132 16.30 -12.21 1.82
C SER A 132 15.31 -11.55 2.77
N TYR A 133 14.35 -12.31 3.28
CA TYR A 133 13.31 -11.78 4.15
C TYR A 133 13.46 -12.30 5.58
N VAL A 134 13.29 -11.40 6.55
CA VAL A 134 13.04 -11.77 7.95
C VAL A 134 11.56 -11.52 8.21
N VAL A 135 10.82 -12.60 8.45
CA VAL A 135 9.36 -12.59 8.47
C VAL A 135 8.86 -12.58 9.91
N LEU A 136 8.30 -11.45 10.33
CA LEU A 136 7.66 -11.30 11.63
C LEU A 136 6.31 -12.02 11.61
N SER A 137 6.20 -13.07 12.41
CA SER A 137 4.98 -13.86 12.58
C SER A 137 4.49 -13.74 14.01
N GLY A 138 3.19 -13.64 14.23
CA GLY A 138 2.62 -13.54 15.56
C GLY A 138 1.13 -13.30 15.52
N SER A 139 0.47 -13.46 16.66
CA SER A 139 -0.96 -13.26 16.82
C SER A 139 -1.40 -11.82 16.49
N THR A 140 -2.71 -11.62 16.33
CA THR A 140 -3.23 -10.27 16.10
C THR A 140 -2.98 -9.37 17.31
N GLY A 141 -2.64 -8.10 17.07
CA GLY A 141 -2.38 -7.15 18.14
C GLY A 141 -1.07 -7.37 18.90
N CYS A 142 -0.18 -8.29 18.48
CA CYS A 142 1.09 -8.49 19.19
C CYS A 142 2.17 -7.43 18.88
N GLY A 143 1.84 -6.34 18.20
CA GLY A 143 2.75 -5.21 18.00
C GLY A 143 3.72 -5.33 16.81
N LYS A 144 3.53 -6.30 15.90
CA LYS A 144 4.38 -6.50 14.71
C LYS A 144 4.56 -5.22 13.88
N THR A 145 3.48 -4.51 13.59
CA THR A 145 3.51 -3.28 12.79
C THR A 145 4.30 -2.17 13.49
N ARG A 146 4.05 -1.95 14.79
CA ARG A 146 4.84 -0.98 15.57
C ARG A 146 6.31 -1.39 15.67
N LEU A 147 6.62 -2.69 15.71
CA LEU A 147 8.00 -3.20 15.68
C LEU A 147 8.65 -2.97 14.30
N LEU A 148 7.92 -3.17 13.19
CA LEU A 148 8.38 -2.80 11.85
C LEU A 148 8.70 -1.31 11.75
N ASP A 149 7.85 -0.44 12.31
CA ASP A 149 8.10 1.00 12.31
C ASP A 149 9.38 1.36 13.08
N GLN A 150 9.62 0.69 14.23
CA GLN A 150 10.87 0.89 14.97
C GLN A 150 12.09 0.35 14.22
N LEU A 151 11.98 -0.80 13.56
CA LEU A 151 13.04 -1.36 12.71
C LEU A 151 13.41 -0.38 11.58
N GLU A 152 12.43 0.21 10.91
CA GLU A 152 12.66 1.22 9.87
C GLU A 152 13.33 2.47 10.46
N ALA A 153 12.85 2.96 11.61
CA ALA A 153 13.39 4.14 12.29
C ALA A 153 14.86 3.99 12.72
N VAL A 154 15.32 2.76 13.02
CA VAL A 154 16.73 2.48 13.31
C VAL A 154 17.54 2.02 12.09
N GLY A 155 16.97 2.15 10.89
CA GLY A 155 17.68 2.03 9.62
C GLY A 155 17.57 0.68 8.91
N ALA A 156 16.72 -0.26 9.37
CA ALA A 156 16.48 -1.52 8.66
C ALA A 156 15.69 -1.32 7.36
N GLN A 157 15.80 -2.26 6.43
CA GLN A 157 14.91 -2.31 5.26
C GLN A 157 13.61 -2.95 5.67
N VAL A 158 12.50 -2.20 5.57
CA VAL A 158 11.19 -2.65 6.02
C VAL A 158 10.19 -2.61 4.88
N LEU A 159 9.53 -3.72 4.64
CA LEU A 159 8.39 -3.84 3.74
C LEU A 159 7.10 -3.93 4.56
N ASN A 160 6.55 -2.78 4.93
CA ASN A 160 5.25 -2.71 5.62
C ASN A 160 4.11 -2.84 4.60
N LEU A 161 3.61 -4.06 4.41
CA LEU A 161 2.59 -4.37 3.41
C LEU A 161 1.22 -3.78 3.75
N GLU A 162 0.86 -3.74 5.03
CA GLU A 162 -0.40 -3.13 5.50
C GLU A 162 -0.43 -1.63 5.22
N ALA A 163 0.70 -0.93 5.41
CA ALA A 163 0.84 0.49 5.09
C ALA A 163 0.69 0.74 3.57
N LEU A 164 1.34 -0.08 2.73
CA LEU A 164 1.19 0.03 1.27
C LEU A 164 -0.24 -0.28 0.80
N ALA A 165 -0.96 -1.15 1.51
CA ALA A 165 -2.34 -1.52 1.23
C ALA A 165 -3.38 -0.61 1.90
N SER A 166 -2.96 0.36 2.72
CA SER A 166 -3.83 1.18 3.59
C SER A 166 -4.86 0.34 4.35
N HIS A 167 -4.45 -0.83 4.87
CA HIS A 167 -5.36 -1.82 5.44
C HIS A 167 -4.64 -2.79 6.37
N ARG A 168 -5.24 -3.09 7.54
CA ARG A 168 -4.65 -3.90 8.60
C ARG A 168 -4.90 -5.42 8.51
N GLY A 169 -4.71 -6.01 7.33
CA GLY A 169 -4.64 -7.48 7.18
C GLY A 169 -5.83 -8.36 7.63
N SER A 170 -6.95 -7.79 8.08
CA SER A 170 -8.01 -8.50 8.79
C SER A 170 -9.42 -8.12 8.32
N VAL A 171 -10.44 -8.89 8.72
CA VAL A 171 -11.86 -8.62 8.37
C VAL A 171 -12.30 -7.22 8.81
N ILE A 172 -11.68 -6.70 9.87
CA ILE A 172 -11.95 -5.37 10.43
C ILE A 172 -10.86 -4.34 10.07
N GLY A 173 -9.94 -4.69 9.16
CA GLY A 173 -8.71 -3.94 8.91
C GLY A 173 -8.87 -2.68 8.05
N ALA A 174 -10.08 -2.38 7.58
CA ALA A 174 -10.35 -1.14 6.85
C ALA A 174 -10.16 0.09 7.76
N ILE A 175 -9.36 1.05 7.31
CA ILE A 175 -9.03 2.26 8.06
C ILE A 175 -10.07 3.35 7.76
N PRO A 176 -10.81 3.86 8.76
CA PRO A 176 -11.79 4.92 8.54
C PRO A 176 -11.17 6.15 7.86
N GLY A 177 -11.88 6.69 6.87
CA GLY A 177 -11.44 7.88 6.13
C GLY A 177 -10.26 7.67 5.17
N THR A 178 -9.66 6.47 5.13
CA THR A 178 -8.51 6.17 4.27
C THR A 178 -8.90 5.14 3.22
N PRO A 179 -9.02 5.51 1.93
CA PRO A 179 -9.32 4.55 0.88
C PRO A 179 -8.14 3.60 0.66
N GLN A 180 -8.44 2.32 0.51
CA GLN A 180 -7.45 1.34 0.05
C GLN A 180 -7.11 1.59 -1.42
N PRO A 181 -5.82 1.54 -1.81
CA PRO A 181 -5.42 1.65 -3.21
C PRO A 181 -6.05 0.55 -4.08
N THR A 182 -6.19 0.85 -5.38
CA THR A 182 -6.51 -0.20 -6.34
C THR A 182 -5.35 -1.20 -6.44
N GLN A 183 -5.59 -2.41 -6.95
CA GLN A 183 -4.52 -3.39 -7.19
C GLN A 183 -3.34 -2.80 -7.98
N LYS A 184 -3.61 -2.00 -9.02
CA LYS A 184 -2.56 -1.43 -9.86
C LYS A 184 -1.70 -0.44 -9.08
N TYR A 185 -2.33 0.38 -8.24
CA TYR A 185 -1.59 1.36 -7.44
C TYR A 185 -0.83 0.72 -6.29
N PHE A 186 -1.41 -0.31 -5.65
CA PHE A 186 -0.67 -1.17 -4.72
C PHE A 186 0.58 -1.77 -5.36
N ASP A 187 0.46 -2.33 -6.57
CA ASP A 187 1.61 -2.88 -7.30
C ASP A 187 2.67 -1.79 -7.60
N SER A 188 2.26 -0.57 -7.95
CA SER A 188 3.17 0.57 -8.15
C SER A 188 3.94 0.91 -6.88
N LEU A 189 3.22 1.04 -5.75
CA LEU A 189 3.81 1.37 -4.44
C LEU A 189 4.76 0.27 -3.96
N LEU A 190 4.36 -1.00 -4.13
CA LEU A 190 5.20 -2.15 -3.80
C LEU A 190 6.48 -2.18 -4.63
N GLN A 191 6.36 -2.00 -5.94
CA GLN A 191 7.52 -1.98 -6.84
C GLN A 191 8.48 -0.83 -6.48
N GLN A 192 7.94 0.36 -6.21
CA GLN A 192 8.74 1.51 -5.78
C GLN A 192 9.48 1.20 -4.47
N LYS A 193 8.77 0.70 -3.44
CA LYS A 193 9.38 0.39 -2.14
C LYS A 193 10.49 -0.65 -2.28
N LEU A 194 10.25 -1.74 -3.00
CA LEU A 194 11.26 -2.77 -3.26
C LEU A 194 12.49 -2.23 -3.99
N SER A 195 12.31 -1.25 -4.88
CA SER A 195 13.42 -0.63 -5.63
C SER A 195 14.37 0.18 -4.76
N THR A 196 13.96 0.54 -3.54
CA THR A 196 14.81 1.28 -2.58
C THR A 196 15.73 0.37 -1.76
N PHE A 197 15.54 -0.95 -1.84
CA PHE A 197 16.27 -1.90 -1.02
C PHE A 197 17.57 -2.35 -1.68
N SER A 198 18.58 -2.60 -0.84
CA SER A 198 19.78 -3.33 -1.20
C SER A 198 19.55 -4.84 -1.05
N PRO A 199 19.88 -5.66 -2.07
CA PRO A 199 19.90 -7.12 -1.98
C PRO A 199 20.88 -7.67 -0.93
N SER A 200 21.90 -6.89 -0.54
CA SER A 200 22.92 -7.30 0.44
C SER A 200 22.44 -7.24 1.89
N ARG A 201 21.22 -6.79 2.13
CA ARG A 201 20.65 -6.58 3.48
C ARG A 201 19.29 -7.28 3.56
N PRO A 202 18.92 -7.84 4.71
CA PRO A 202 17.60 -8.45 4.88
C PRO A 202 16.50 -7.40 4.79
N VAL A 203 15.32 -7.84 4.33
CA VAL A 203 14.07 -7.08 4.34
C VAL A 203 13.15 -7.63 5.43
N TRP A 204 12.78 -6.79 6.38
CA TRP A 204 11.81 -7.13 7.42
C TRP A 204 10.40 -6.96 6.88
N VAL A 205 9.56 -7.97 7.09
CA VAL A 205 8.18 -8.00 6.57
C VAL A 205 7.29 -8.75 7.55
N GLU A 206 6.00 -8.40 7.61
CA GLU A 206 5.01 -9.18 8.36
C GLU A 206 4.57 -10.42 7.60
N ALA A 207 4.23 -11.47 8.33
CA ALA A 207 3.64 -12.68 7.80
C ALA A 207 2.20 -12.41 7.32
N GLU A 208 2.08 -11.86 6.13
CA GLU A 208 0.79 -11.57 5.50
C GLU A 208 0.25 -12.75 4.69
N SER A 209 -1.08 -12.79 4.59
CA SER A 209 -1.74 -13.73 3.71
C SER A 209 -1.61 -13.32 2.24
N LYS A 210 -2.09 -14.15 1.31
CA LYS A 210 -2.13 -13.80 -0.12
C LYS A 210 -2.86 -12.48 -0.41
N LYS A 211 -3.82 -12.08 0.44
CA LYS A 211 -4.62 -10.86 0.28
C LYS A 211 -4.57 -9.98 1.52
N ILE A 212 -4.61 -8.67 1.29
CA ILE A 212 -4.74 -7.63 2.32
C ILE A 212 -5.93 -6.76 1.92
N GLY A 213 -7.08 -6.99 2.54
CA GLY A 213 -8.34 -6.41 2.08
C GLY A 213 -8.65 -6.83 0.63
N ASN A 214 -8.74 -5.85 -0.27
CA ASN A 214 -9.05 -6.05 -1.69
C ASN A 214 -7.83 -6.20 -2.60
N VAL A 215 -6.61 -6.02 -2.09
CA VAL A 215 -5.38 -6.18 -2.87
C VAL A 215 -4.72 -7.52 -2.61
N GLN A 216 -3.99 -8.01 -3.61
CA GLN A 216 -3.29 -9.28 -3.59
C GLN A 216 -1.78 -9.08 -3.72
N LEU A 217 -1.02 -9.86 -2.95
CA LEU A 217 0.44 -9.88 -3.06
C LEU A 217 0.90 -10.62 -4.34
N PRO A 218 1.99 -10.18 -4.98
CA PRO A 218 2.61 -10.92 -6.08
C PRO A 218 3.05 -12.31 -5.64
N GLU A 219 2.87 -13.30 -6.52
CA GLU A 219 3.25 -14.69 -6.26
C GLU A 219 4.74 -14.82 -5.92
N ALA A 220 5.60 -14.13 -6.66
CA ALA A 220 7.04 -14.12 -6.42
C ALA A 220 7.41 -13.64 -5.00
N LEU A 221 6.67 -12.69 -4.43
CA LEU A 221 6.89 -12.22 -3.06
C LEU A 221 6.44 -13.27 -2.05
N LEU A 222 5.22 -13.80 -2.20
CA LEU A 222 4.68 -14.84 -1.32
C LEU A 222 5.54 -16.10 -1.30
N GLU A 223 5.93 -16.60 -2.46
CA GLU A 223 6.82 -17.75 -2.62
C GLU A 223 8.15 -17.53 -1.90
N THR A 224 8.74 -16.35 -2.07
CA THR A 224 10.04 -16.04 -1.47
C THR A 224 9.93 -15.92 0.05
N MET A 225 8.88 -15.27 0.55
CA MET A 225 8.60 -15.20 1.99
C MET A 225 8.39 -16.60 2.59
N HIS A 226 7.54 -17.43 1.99
CA HIS A 226 7.20 -18.75 2.52
C HIS A 226 8.35 -19.76 2.45
N MET A 227 9.07 -19.81 1.33
CA MET A 227 10.10 -20.83 1.09
C MET A 227 11.49 -20.44 1.59
N LYS A 228 11.83 -19.15 1.55
CA LYS A 228 13.18 -18.64 1.85
C LYS A 228 13.23 -17.67 3.02
N GLY A 229 12.07 -17.20 3.49
CA GLY A 229 12.01 -16.28 4.62
C GLY A 229 12.50 -16.92 5.90
N LYS A 230 13.18 -16.13 6.73
CA LYS A 230 13.58 -16.51 8.09
C LYS A 230 12.49 -16.05 9.05
N PRO A 231 11.62 -16.94 9.55
CA PRO A 231 10.56 -16.53 10.46
C PRO A 231 11.12 -16.11 11.83
N VAL A 232 10.47 -15.12 12.45
CA VAL A 232 10.67 -14.69 13.83
C VAL A 232 9.30 -14.61 14.49
N CYS A 233 9.11 -15.33 15.60
CA CYS A 233 7.86 -15.36 16.35
C CYS A 233 7.80 -14.17 17.29
N VAL A 234 6.85 -13.27 17.10
CA VAL A 234 6.57 -12.12 17.96
C VAL A 234 5.37 -12.44 18.84
N ASN A 235 5.56 -12.34 20.15
CA ASN A 235 4.53 -12.55 21.14
C ASN A 235 4.39 -11.31 22.04
N ALA A 236 3.20 -11.10 22.57
CA ALA A 236 2.91 -10.07 23.55
C ALA A 236 1.84 -10.55 24.54
N PRO A 237 1.90 -10.15 25.82
CA PRO A 237 0.84 -10.44 26.78
C PRO A 237 -0.52 -9.95 26.28
N MET A 238 -1.60 -10.69 26.59
CA MET A 238 -2.96 -10.32 26.15
C MET A 238 -3.34 -8.90 26.57
N ALA A 239 -2.98 -8.49 27.79
CA ALA A 239 -3.21 -7.12 28.26
C ALA A 239 -2.63 -6.06 27.31
N GLN A 240 -1.40 -6.25 26.82
CA GLN A 240 -0.78 -5.34 25.85
C GLN A 240 -1.51 -5.35 24.50
N ARG A 241 -1.91 -6.54 24.04
CA ARG A 241 -2.65 -6.71 22.77
C ARG A 241 -4.00 -5.99 22.82
N VAL A 242 -4.70 -6.04 23.95
CA VAL A 242 -5.96 -5.34 24.17
C VAL A 242 -5.78 -3.82 24.17
N ILE A 243 -4.75 -3.27 24.85
CA ILE A 243 -4.54 -1.81 24.79
C ILE A 243 -4.22 -1.38 23.35
N LEU A 244 -3.43 -2.18 22.63
CA LEU A 244 -3.10 -1.93 21.23
C LEU A 244 -4.35 -1.86 20.35
N TRP A 245 -5.26 -2.81 20.51
CA TRP A 245 -6.51 -2.83 19.76
C TRP A 245 -7.42 -1.66 20.11
N ARG A 246 -7.44 -1.21 21.36
CA ARG A 246 -8.22 -0.02 21.75
C ARG A 246 -7.69 1.26 21.11
N GLU A 247 -6.36 1.38 20.99
CA GLU A 247 -5.74 2.48 20.23
C GLU A 247 -6.06 2.38 18.75
N ASP A 248 -5.78 1.21 18.16
CA ASP A 248 -5.86 1.00 16.72
C ASP A 248 -7.31 1.04 16.22
N TYR A 249 -8.23 0.48 16.99
CA TYR A 249 -9.64 0.35 16.65
C TYR A 249 -10.55 1.19 17.54
N HIS A 250 -10.10 2.38 17.95
CA HIS A 250 -10.87 3.29 18.81
C HIS A 250 -12.30 3.55 18.31
N HIS A 251 -12.52 3.60 16.99
CA HIS A 251 -13.84 3.75 16.39
C HIS A 251 -14.83 2.60 16.70
N PHE A 252 -14.32 1.38 16.94
CA PHE A 252 -15.14 0.24 17.40
C PHE A 252 -15.40 0.27 18.91
N GLU A 253 -14.57 0.96 19.68
CA GLU A 253 -14.86 1.22 21.10
C GLU A 253 -16.01 2.23 21.25
N GLN A 254 -16.11 3.19 20.32
CA GLN A 254 -17.22 4.14 20.25
C GLN A 254 -18.53 3.45 19.81
N ASP A 255 -18.46 2.58 18.81
CA ASP A 255 -19.60 1.83 18.24
C ASP A 255 -19.36 0.29 18.24
N PRO A 256 -19.65 -0.38 19.37
CA PRO A 256 -19.43 -1.82 19.54
C PRO A 256 -20.40 -2.68 18.72
N ASP A 257 -21.60 -2.16 18.44
CA ASP A 257 -22.61 -2.86 17.64
C ASP A 257 -22.18 -2.90 16.17
N ALA A 258 -21.63 -1.80 15.64
CA ALA A 258 -21.01 -1.80 14.31
C ALA A 258 -19.81 -2.75 14.22
N PHE A 259 -19.03 -2.87 15.30
CA PHE A 259 -17.92 -3.82 15.39
C PHE A 259 -18.40 -5.27 15.26
N VAL A 260 -19.36 -5.70 16.08
CA VAL A 260 -19.91 -7.07 16.01
C VAL A 260 -20.62 -7.32 14.68
N SER A 261 -21.28 -6.29 14.12
CA SER A 261 -21.92 -6.38 12.80
C SER A 261 -20.92 -6.68 11.68
N LYS A 262 -19.72 -6.09 11.72
CA LYS A 262 -18.63 -6.42 10.77
C LYS A 262 -18.13 -7.86 10.91
N LEU A 263 -18.26 -8.45 12.10
CA LEU A 263 -17.85 -9.82 12.39
C LEU A 263 -18.96 -10.85 12.09
N ALA A 264 -20.14 -10.45 11.62
CA ALA A 264 -21.28 -11.33 11.41
C ALA A 264 -20.97 -12.53 10.47
N SER A 265 -20.11 -12.33 9.48
CA SER A 265 -19.65 -13.39 8.57
C SER A 265 -18.88 -14.51 9.28
N LEU A 266 -18.34 -14.25 10.47
CA LEU A 266 -17.58 -15.20 11.28
C LEU A 266 -18.46 -16.11 12.14
N ARG A 267 -19.76 -15.85 12.24
CA ARG A 267 -20.70 -16.65 13.04
C ARG A 267 -20.68 -18.13 12.68
N SER A 268 -20.50 -18.45 11.39
CA SER A 268 -20.39 -19.84 10.91
C SER A 268 -19.09 -20.53 11.32
N LEU A 269 -18.04 -19.75 11.65
CA LEU A 269 -16.72 -20.25 12.00
C LEU A 269 -16.57 -20.46 13.52
N ILE A 270 -17.13 -19.56 14.33
CA ILE A 270 -17.01 -19.61 15.81
C ILE A 270 -18.23 -20.27 16.50
N GLY A 271 -19.36 -20.38 15.79
CA GLY A 271 -20.61 -20.90 16.32
C GLY A 271 -21.55 -19.83 16.88
N GLY A 272 -22.86 -20.11 16.84
CA GLY A 272 -23.91 -19.15 17.22
C GLY A 272 -23.85 -18.68 18.67
N LYS A 273 -23.60 -19.61 19.61
CA LYS A 273 -23.52 -19.29 21.05
C LYS A 273 -22.38 -18.31 21.37
N GLU A 274 -21.22 -18.49 20.75
CA GLU A 274 -20.07 -17.60 20.96
C GLU A 274 -20.36 -16.20 20.38
N PHE A 275 -20.99 -16.14 19.20
CA PHE A 275 -21.40 -14.88 18.60
C PHE A 275 -22.44 -14.12 19.45
N GLU A 276 -23.38 -14.82 20.07
CA GLU A 276 -24.35 -14.23 21.01
C GLU A 276 -23.66 -13.61 22.23
N VAL A 277 -22.59 -14.24 22.75
CA VAL A 277 -21.77 -13.65 23.82
C VAL A 277 -21.11 -12.34 23.36
N TRP A 278 -20.61 -12.29 22.13
CA TRP A 278 -20.02 -11.06 21.58
C TRP A 278 -21.05 -9.94 21.47
N GLN A 279 -22.27 -10.26 21.02
CA GLN A 279 -23.38 -9.30 20.95
C GLN A 279 -23.74 -8.77 22.35
N GLU A 280 -23.79 -9.63 23.36
CA GLU A 280 -24.09 -9.22 24.72
C GLU A 280 -22.99 -8.34 25.33
N MET A 281 -21.72 -8.68 25.09
CA MET A 281 -20.57 -7.86 25.52
C MET A 281 -20.57 -6.48 24.83
N ALA A 282 -20.92 -6.41 23.55
CA ALA A 282 -21.09 -5.15 22.84
C ALA A 282 -22.22 -4.29 23.44
N ARG A 283 -23.40 -4.90 23.68
CA ARG A 283 -24.57 -4.25 24.27
C ARG A 283 -24.30 -3.71 25.68
N THR A 284 -23.54 -4.45 26.48
CA THR A 284 -23.15 -4.08 27.85
C THR A 284 -21.84 -3.29 27.93
N ARG A 285 -21.24 -2.97 26.77
CA ARG A 285 -19.98 -2.21 26.61
C ARG A 285 -18.78 -2.78 27.39
N GLN A 286 -18.68 -4.10 27.47
CA GLN A 286 -17.50 -4.81 28.00
C GLN A 286 -16.40 -4.87 26.92
N ILE A 287 -15.85 -3.71 26.53
CA ILE A 287 -15.00 -3.57 25.34
C ILE A 287 -13.66 -4.33 25.47
N PRO A 288 -12.90 -4.19 26.57
CA PRO A 288 -11.64 -4.93 26.73
C PRO A 288 -11.85 -6.44 26.63
N GLU A 289 -12.87 -6.97 27.29
CA GLU A 289 -13.22 -8.38 27.32
C GLU A 289 -13.72 -8.86 25.95
N LEU A 290 -14.52 -8.05 25.25
CA LEU A 290 -14.96 -8.34 23.89
C LEU A 290 -13.77 -8.45 22.93
N PHE A 291 -12.83 -7.52 22.99
CA PHE A 291 -11.64 -7.54 22.13
C PHE A 291 -10.78 -8.77 22.40
N GLU A 292 -10.47 -9.05 23.66
CA GLU A 292 -9.75 -10.28 24.05
C GLU A 292 -10.47 -11.53 23.54
N ARG A 293 -11.78 -11.61 23.75
CA ARG A 293 -12.57 -12.79 23.36
C ARG A 293 -12.60 -12.99 21.85
N VAL A 294 -12.72 -11.91 21.07
CA VAL A 294 -12.63 -11.97 19.61
C VAL A 294 -11.24 -12.43 19.15
N MET A 295 -10.16 -11.95 19.80
CA MET A 295 -8.81 -12.41 19.49
C MET A 295 -8.65 -13.91 19.75
N VAL A 296 -9.05 -14.38 20.93
CA VAL A 296 -8.88 -15.78 21.37
C VAL A 296 -9.75 -16.75 20.58
N ALA A 297 -11.03 -16.42 20.37
CA ALA A 297 -11.97 -17.35 19.76
C ALA A 297 -11.86 -17.42 18.22
N HIS A 298 -11.34 -16.36 17.58
CA HIS A 298 -11.24 -16.31 16.11
C HIS A 298 -9.82 -16.11 15.59
N TYR A 299 -9.19 -14.98 15.94
CA TYR A 299 -7.95 -14.59 15.29
C TYR A 299 -6.78 -15.51 15.64
N ASP A 300 -6.57 -15.84 16.91
CA ASP A 300 -5.45 -16.68 17.33
C ASP A 300 -5.49 -18.07 16.69
N PRO A 301 -6.64 -18.80 16.67
CA PRO A 301 -6.77 -20.05 15.92
C PRO A 301 -6.57 -19.89 14.40
N ALA A 302 -7.09 -18.82 13.80
CA ALA A 302 -6.98 -18.57 12.37
C ALA A 302 -5.54 -18.28 11.94
N TYR A 303 -4.83 -17.45 12.71
CA TYR A 303 -3.41 -17.16 12.51
C TYR A 303 -2.56 -18.41 12.75
N ALA A 304 -2.77 -19.15 13.84
CA ALA A 304 -2.03 -20.37 14.10
C ALA A 304 -2.15 -21.40 12.96
N ARG A 305 -3.34 -21.55 12.36
CA ARG A 305 -3.58 -22.47 11.24
C ARG A 305 -2.92 -21.97 9.94
N SER A 306 -3.08 -20.69 9.62
CA SER A 306 -2.58 -20.11 8.36
C SER A 306 -1.05 -19.99 8.34
N THR A 307 -0.46 -19.53 9.45
CA THR A 307 0.99 -19.35 9.54
C THR A 307 1.73 -20.69 9.57
N ARG A 308 1.27 -21.70 10.33
CA ARG A 308 1.91 -23.04 10.33
C ARG A 308 1.93 -23.68 8.95
N ARG A 309 0.89 -23.46 8.14
CA ARG A 309 0.83 -23.96 6.77
C ARG A 309 1.80 -23.23 5.85
N SER A 310 1.99 -21.93 6.05
CA SER A 310 2.76 -21.07 5.16
C SER A 310 4.25 -21.02 5.51
N TYR A 311 4.60 -21.25 6.78
CA TYR A 311 5.96 -21.22 7.31
C TYR A 311 6.24 -22.48 8.15
N PRO A 312 6.62 -23.61 7.54
CA PRO A 312 6.92 -24.84 8.28
C PRO A 312 8.05 -24.68 9.30
N ALA A 313 9.06 -23.84 8.98
CA ALA A 313 10.20 -23.55 9.85
C ALA A 313 9.84 -22.67 11.09
N LEU A 314 8.58 -22.28 11.25
CA LEU A 314 8.13 -21.46 12.38
C LEU A 314 8.25 -22.20 13.72
N ALA A 315 8.17 -23.53 13.73
CA ALA A 315 8.27 -24.34 14.95
C ALA A 315 9.62 -24.15 15.68
N ASP A 316 10.69 -23.95 14.91
CA ASP A 316 12.06 -23.75 15.42
C ASP A 316 12.49 -22.28 15.38
N ALA A 317 11.56 -21.37 15.04
CA ALA A 317 11.85 -19.95 14.93
C ALA A 317 12.11 -19.32 16.29
N PRO A 318 13.03 -18.35 16.38
CA PRO A 318 13.25 -17.62 17.61
C PRO A 318 12.00 -16.84 18.01
N VAL A 319 11.70 -16.87 19.31
CA VAL A 319 10.61 -16.13 19.93
C VAL A 319 11.14 -14.82 20.49
N VAL A 320 10.38 -13.76 20.25
CA VAL A 320 10.60 -12.40 20.73
C VAL A 320 9.36 -12.03 21.56
N ASP A 321 9.51 -12.05 22.87
CA ASP A 321 8.46 -11.65 23.80
C ASP A 321 8.51 -10.15 24.06
N LEU A 322 7.54 -9.42 23.52
CA LEU A 322 7.35 -8.00 23.74
C LEU A 322 6.54 -7.79 25.02
N GLN A 323 7.24 -7.58 26.14
CA GLN A 323 6.62 -7.34 27.45
C GLN A 323 5.80 -6.04 27.45
N GLU A 324 6.29 -5.02 26.75
CA GLU A 324 5.63 -3.73 26.57
C GLU A 324 5.71 -3.30 25.10
N LEU A 325 4.63 -2.70 24.62
CA LEU A 325 4.52 -2.20 23.24
C LEU A 325 4.81 -0.70 23.12
N SER A 326 5.47 -0.11 24.14
CA SER A 326 5.89 1.29 24.12
C SER A 326 7.00 1.52 23.08
N PRO A 327 7.09 2.71 22.46
CA PRO A 327 8.11 2.99 21.44
C PRO A 327 9.54 2.72 21.90
N ASN A 328 9.88 3.05 23.16
CA ASN A 328 11.22 2.83 23.70
C ASN A 328 11.55 1.34 23.88
N SER A 329 10.59 0.54 24.36
CA SER A 329 10.72 -0.91 24.49
C SER A 329 10.94 -1.55 23.12
N LEU A 330 10.08 -1.22 22.15
CA LEU A 330 10.16 -1.75 20.79
C LEU A 330 11.45 -1.34 20.08
N ARG A 331 11.96 -0.13 20.31
CA ARG A 331 13.24 0.33 19.74
C ARG A 331 14.42 -0.50 20.24
N ALA A 332 14.45 -0.85 21.53
CA ALA A 332 15.49 -1.71 22.08
C ALA A 332 15.46 -3.11 21.45
N VAL A 333 14.26 -3.67 21.27
CA VAL A 333 14.08 -4.96 20.59
C VAL A 333 14.50 -4.88 19.12
N ALA A 334 14.14 -3.82 18.40
CA ALA A 334 14.53 -3.61 17.00
C ALA A 334 16.06 -3.59 16.83
N LEU A 335 16.79 -2.89 17.70
CA LEU A 335 18.26 -2.87 17.68
C LEU A 335 18.87 -4.27 17.91
N ALA A 336 18.35 -5.03 18.88
CA ALA A 336 18.80 -6.40 19.14
C ALA A 336 18.52 -7.34 17.96
N LEU A 337 17.37 -7.18 17.30
CA LEU A 337 16.99 -7.94 16.12
C LEU A 337 17.89 -7.65 14.92
N ILE A 338 18.23 -6.38 14.69
CA ILE A 338 19.17 -6.01 13.61
C ILE A 338 20.56 -6.61 13.88
N GLN A 339 21.06 -6.60 15.12
CA GLN A 339 22.34 -7.23 15.42
C GLN A 339 22.34 -8.74 15.18
N ARG A 340 21.19 -9.40 15.40
CA ARG A 340 21.06 -10.85 15.24
C ARG A 340 20.89 -11.31 13.80
N PHE A 341 20.23 -10.51 12.96
CA PHE A 341 19.81 -10.92 11.60
C PHE A 341 20.34 -10.03 10.47
N GLY A 342 20.89 -8.87 10.79
CA GLY A 342 21.32 -7.82 9.86
C GLY A 342 22.70 -7.99 9.26
#